data_AF-A0A497IE06-F1
#
_entry.id   AF-A0A497IE06-F1
#
_cell.length_a   1.000
_cell.length_b   1.000
_cell.length_c   1.000
_cell.angle_alpha   90.00
_cell.angle_beta   90.00
_cell.angle_gamma   90.00
#
_symmetry.space_group_name_H-M   'P 1'
#
loop_
_entity.id
_entity.type
_entity.pdbx_description
1 polymer ?
#
loop_
_entity_poly.entity_id
_entity_poly.type
_entity_poly.pdbx_seq_one_letter_code
_entity_poly.pdbx_strand_id
1 'polypeptide(L)' 'MNMFFIGMLLVFMGFLVMFMSAFESKTVNIETGGAVMIGPFPVVFGSSNWMLLLSSIILFITIVIVLLLRFFS' A
#
# COMPACT_ATOMS: atom_id res chain seq x y z
N MET A 1 33.18 34.92 12.64
CA MET A 1 32.15 33.88 12.46
C MET A 1 32.72 32.57 12.99
N ASN A 2 32.20 32.03 14.09
CA ASN A 2 32.80 30.85 14.74
C ASN A 2 32.62 29.61 13.86
N MET A 3 33.64 28.76 13.74
CA MET A 3 33.59 27.51 12.94
C MET A 3 32.44 26.59 13.35
N PHE A 4 32.04 26.64 14.63
CA PHE A 4 30.85 25.97 15.15
C PHE A 4 29.56 26.39 14.43
N PHE A 5 29.39 27.69 14.17
CA PHE A 5 28.20 28.22 13.49
C PHE A 5 28.14 27.75 12.04
N ILE A 6 29.30 27.66 11.37
CA ILE A 6 29.41 27.17 9.99
C ILE A 6 29.03 25.69 9.91
N GLY A 7 29.52 24.86 10.85
CA GLY A 7 29.16 23.44 10.92
C GLY A 7 27.67 23.21 11.14
N MET A 8 27.07 24.00 12.05
CA MET A 8 25.63 23.94 12.32
C MET A 8 24.80 24.30 11.07
N LEU A 9 25.21 25.36 10.35
CA LEU A 9 24.55 25.79 9.12
C LEU A 9 24.62 24.72 8.01
N LEU A 10 25.75 24.01 7.91
CA LEU A 10 25.93 22.91 6.97
C LEU A 10 24.98 21.73 7.26
N VAL A 11 24.88 21.31 8.53
CA VAL A 11 23.97 20.23 8.96
C VAL A 11 22.52 20.64 8.68
N PHE A 12 22.16 21.89 8.98
CA PHE A 12 20.82 22.41 8.74
C PHE A 12 20.45 22.42 7.25
N MET A 13 21.38 22.83 6.38
CA MET A 13 21.19 22.74 4.92
C MET A 13 21.03 21.31 4.43
N GLY A 14 21.79 20.35 4.98
CA GLY A 14 21.64 18.93 4.66
C GLY A 14 20.24 18.40 5.01
N PHE A 15 19.72 18.77 6.19
CA PHE A 15 18.36 18.42 6.58
C PHE A 15 17.30 19.05 5.65
N LEU A 16 17.45 20.31 5.25
CA LEU A 16 16.52 20.96 4.32
C LEU A 16 16.46 20.24 2.98
N VAL A 17 17.60 19.86 2.40
CA VAL A 17 17.65 19.10 1.14
C VAL A 17 16.98 17.73 1.30
N MET A 18 17.30 17.00 2.37
CA MET A 18 16.67 15.70 2.66
C MET A 18 15.16 15.81 2.82
N PHE A 19 14.69 16.87 3.48
CA PHE A 19 13.26 17.14 3.64
C PHE A 19 12.61 17.39 2.28
N MET A 20 13.18 18.27 1.45
CA MET A 20 12.65 18.56 0.11
C MET A 20 12.58 17.32 -0.78
N SER A 21 13.57 16.42 -0.71
CA SER A 21 13.54 15.14 -1.42
C SER A 21 12.47 14.17 -0.88
N ALA A 22 12.12 14.23 0.40
CA ALA A 22 11.03 13.42 0.96
C ALA A 22 9.63 13.93 0.55
N PHE A 23 9.49 15.24 0.32
CA PHE A 23 8.26 15.86 -0.21
C PHE A 23 8.12 15.74 -1.73
N GLU A 24 9.16 15.27 -2.43
CA GLU A 24 9.06 14.86 -3.82
C GLU A 24 8.22 13.58 -3.89
N SER A 25 6.90 13.76 -3.74
CA SER A 25 5.93 12.69 -3.90
C SER A 25 6.00 12.26 -5.36
N LYS A 26 6.81 11.24 -5.64
CA LYS A 26 6.57 10.44 -6.83
C LYS A 26 5.12 10.01 -6.72
N THR A 27 4.28 10.48 -7.64
CA THR A 27 2.92 10.00 -7.83
C THR A 27 3.03 8.57 -8.34
N VAL A 28 3.43 7.66 -7.44
CA VAL A 28 3.39 6.25 -7.69
C VAL A 28 1.90 5.94 -7.82
N ASN A 29 1.48 5.52 -9.01
CA ASN A 29 0.15 4.99 -9.19
C ASN A 29 0.09 3.67 -8.41
N ILE A 30 -0.34 3.75 -7.15
CA ILE A 30 -0.51 2.58 -6.30
C ILE A 30 -1.81 1.92 -6.76
N GLU A 31 -1.70 0.79 -7.42
CA GLU A 31 -2.87 -0.02 -7.74
C GLU A 31 -3.41 -0.64 -6.45
N THR A 32 -4.69 -0.40 -6.17
CA THR A 32 -5.36 -0.82 -4.94
C THR A 32 -6.60 -1.62 -5.29
N GLY A 33 -6.89 -2.66 -4.52
CA GLY A 33 -8.10 -3.45 -4.68
C GLY A 33 -8.27 -4.44 -3.55
N GLY A 34 -9.40 -5.12 -3.54
CA GLY A 34 -9.81 -5.98 -2.45
C GLY A 34 -11.14 -6.65 -2.76
N ALA A 35 -11.56 -7.48 -1.82
CA ALA A 35 -12.80 -8.21 -1.94
C ALA A 35 -13.43 -8.34 -0.56
N VAL A 36 -14.74 -8.11 -0.47
CA VAL A 36 -15.52 -8.17 0.75
C VAL A 36 -16.70 -9.10 0.54
N MET A 37 -16.97 -9.93 1.54
CA MET A 37 -18.11 -10.85 1.53
C MET A 37 -19.22 -10.23 2.39
N ILE A 38 -20.32 -9.80 1.75
CA ILE A 38 -21.51 -9.24 2.42
C ILE A 38 -22.56 -10.35 2.49
N GLY A 39 -22.59 -11.08 3.59
CA GLY A 39 -23.41 -12.29 3.70
C GLY A 39 -22.97 -13.34 2.65
N PRO A 40 -23.87 -13.99 1.91
CA PRO A 40 -23.48 -14.95 0.87
C PRO A 40 -23.03 -14.29 -0.44
N PHE A 41 -23.08 -12.95 -0.55
CA PHE A 41 -22.76 -12.23 -1.78
C PHE A 41 -21.34 -11.66 -1.75
N PRO A 42 -20.43 -12.11 -2.63
CA PRO A 42 -19.10 -11.54 -2.74
C PRO A 42 -19.11 -10.25 -3.57
N VAL A 43 -18.35 -9.25 -3.13
CA VAL A 43 -18.12 -7.98 -3.83
C VAL A 43 -16.61 -7.78 -4.01
N VAL A 44 -16.18 -7.64 -5.27
CA VAL A 44 -14.76 -7.50 -5.65
C VAL A 44 -14.55 -6.11 -6.26
N PHE A 45 -13.47 -5.44 -5.88
CA PHE A 45 -13.14 -4.09 -6.33
C PHE A 45 -11.64 -3.93 -6.59
N GLY A 46 -11.27 -3.10 -7.56
CA GLY A 46 -9.88 -2.84 -7.91
C GLY A 46 -9.75 -1.62 -8.80
N SER A 47 -8.67 -0.87 -8.63
CA SER A 47 -8.36 0.35 -9.38
C SER A 47 -7.83 0.06 -10.78
N SER A 48 -7.44 -1.18 -11.05
CA SER A 48 -6.98 -1.67 -12.36
C SER A 48 -7.62 -3.03 -12.67
N ASN A 49 -7.67 -3.40 -13.95
CA ASN A 49 -8.13 -4.72 -14.37
C ASN A 49 -7.28 -5.84 -13.73
N TRP A 50 -5.99 -5.60 -13.55
CA TRP A 50 -5.10 -6.55 -12.88
C TRP A 50 -5.48 -6.75 -11.43
N MET A 51 -5.74 -5.66 -10.70
CA MET A 51 -6.11 -5.71 -9.29
C MET A 51 -7.51 -6.31 -9.07
N LEU A 52 -8.45 -6.09 -10.00
CA LEU A 52 -9.75 -6.79 -10.02
C LEU A 52 -9.58 -8.30 -10.19
N LEU A 53 -8.68 -8.73 -11.06
CA LEU A 53 -8.40 -10.14 -11.30
C LEU A 53 -7.75 -10.80 -10.07
N LEU A 54 -6.75 -10.15 -9.48
CA LEU A 54 -6.10 -10.61 -8.25
C LEU A 54 -7.08 -10.75 -7.09
N SER A 55 -7.87 -9.69 -6.83
CA SER A 55 -8.84 -9.69 -5.74
C SER A 55 -9.94 -10.75 -5.91
N SER A 56 -10.36 -11.01 -7.15
CA SER A 56 -11.29 -12.10 -7.49
C SER A 56 -10.69 -13.49 -7.19
N ILE A 57 -9.44 -13.73 -7.60
CA ILE A 57 -8.73 -15.00 -7.33
C ILE A 57 -8.58 -15.22 -5.82
N ILE A 58 -8.18 -14.20 -5.08
CA ILE A 58 -8.00 -14.28 -3.62
C ILE A 58 -9.32 -14.64 -2.95
N LEU A 59 -10.41 -13.96 -3.30
CA LEU A 59 -11.74 -14.25 -2.74
C LEU A 59 -12.21 -15.67 -3.09
N PHE A 60 -11.97 -16.13 -4.32
CA PHE A 60 -12.29 -17.51 -4.72
C PHE A 60 -11.53 -18.53 -3.86
N ILE A 61 -10.22 -18.34 -3.68
CA ILE A 61 -9.40 -19.22 -2.83
C ILE A 61 -9.93 -19.22 -1.39
N THR A 62 -10.25 -18.04 -0.83
CA THR A 62 -10.81 -17.94 0.52
C THR A 62 -12.12 -18.71 0.63
N ILE A 63 -13.03 -18.60 -0.35
CA ILE A 63 -14.30 -19.34 -0.35
C ILE A 63 -14.04 -20.85 -0.38
N VAL A 64 -13.15 -21.33 -1.25
CA VAL A 64 -12.82 -22.76 -1.33
C VAL A 64 -12.27 -23.27 -0.01
N ILE A 65 -11.34 -22.54 0.61
CA ILE A 65 -10.77 -22.91 1.91
C ILE A 65 -11.87 -22.99 2.98
N VAL A 66 -12.74 -21.99 3.08
CA VAL A 66 -13.84 -21.98 4.05
C VAL A 66 -14.79 -23.16 3.83
N LEU A 67 -15.12 -23.48 2.58
CA LEU A 67 -15.97 -24.61 2.25
C LEU A 67 -15.32 -25.96 2.60
N LEU A 68 -14.03 -26.12 2.32
CA LEU A 68 -13.27 -27.32 2.70
C LEU A 68 -13.23 -27.48 4.21
N LEU A 69 -12.91 -26.41 4.96
CA LEU A 69 -12.90 -26.44 6.43
C LEU A 69 -14.27 -26.83 6.99
N ARG A 70 -15.37 -26.31 6.40
CA ARG A 70 -16.73 -26.69 6.81
C ARG A 70 -17.07 -28.14 6.46
N PHE A 71 -16.53 -28.70 5.39
CA PHE A 71 -16.80 -30.08 4.97
C PHE A 71 -16.03 -31.11 5.81
N PHE A 72 -14.82 -30.78 6.25
CA PHE A 72 -13.96 -31.67 7.05
C PHE A 72 -14.13 -31.53 8.57
N SER A 73 -14.88 -30.53 9.05
CA SER A 73 -15.23 -30.33 10.46
C SER A 73 -16.63 -30.81 10.78
#